data_AF-Q7NDC2-F1
#
_entry.id   AF-Q7NDC2-F1
#
_cell.length_a   1.000
_cell.length_b   1.000
_cell.length_c   1.000
_cell.angle_alpha   90.00
_cell.angle_beta   90.00
_cell.angle_gamma   90.00
#
_symmetry.space_group_name_H-M   'P 1'
#
loop_
_entity.id
_entity.type
_entity.pdbx_description
1 polymer ?
#
loop_
_entity_poly.entity_id
_entity_poly.type
_entity_poly.pdbx_seq_one_letter_code
_entity_poly.pdbx_strand_id
1 'polypeptide(L)'
;MSSVLLRNLPIAVGLLGGSLVVLNRLLGTANLAPEQTRSDALGLAMAAVLVLVGLFWQQVQPVPPEEVQLVGQPVDERSERLAYAEAALMLIRRLLLEHTRARVLLVWWQGETAMRAGVFEGPSPFKAGPIVERVLRTGQPVYLVDLRLFPGRIEFAYLPSNLQAVVCQPLGNRGVLLVGSAAPRSFSEQELAWIETLAQFLDERLRAAG
;
A
#
# COMPACT_ATOMS: atom_id res chain seq x y z
N MET A 1 -13.62 25.45 -4.00
CA MET A 1 -13.89 24.82 -5.32
C MET A 1 -13.70 23.32 -5.19
N SER A 2 -14.71 22.52 -5.55
CA SER A 2 -14.64 21.06 -5.40
C SER A 2 -13.50 20.47 -6.24
N SER A 3 -12.78 19.48 -5.70
CA SER A 3 -11.71 18.74 -6.39
C SER A 3 -12.14 18.20 -7.76
N VAL A 4 -13.43 17.88 -7.91
CA VAL A 4 -14.08 17.42 -9.14
C VAL A 4 -14.04 18.48 -10.25
N LEU A 5 -14.24 19.76 -9.91
CA LEU A 5 -14.27 20.87 -10.86
C LEU A 5 -12.87 21.13 -11.47
N LEU A 6 -11.81 21.07 -10.64
CA LEU A 6 -10.43 21.17 -11.09
C LEU A 6 -10.01 19.98 -11.97
N ARG A 7 -10.48 18.76 -11.63
CA ARG A 7 -10.11 17.54 -12.34
C ARG A 7 -10.72 17.44 -13.74
N ASN A 8 -11.90 18.02 -13.94
CA ASN A 8 -12.59 18.01 -15.23
C ASN A 8 -12.24 19.19 -16.14
N LEU A 9 -11.48 20.16 -15.64
CA LEU A 9 -11.13 21.39 -16.37
C LEU A 9 -10.40 21.11 -17.70
N PRO A 10 -9.36 20.24 -17.77
CA PRO A 10 -8.68 19.97 -19.03
C PRO A 10 -9.61 19.35 -20.07
N ILE A 11 -10.51 18.45 -19.65
CA ILE A 11 -11.49 17.82 -20.54
C ILE A 11 -12.49 18.86 -21.05
N ALA A 12 -13.05 19.68 -20.16
CA ALA A 12 -14.03 20.70 -20.52
C ALA A 12 -13.44 21.73 -21.51
N VAL A 13 -12.23 22.22 -21.24
CA VAL A 13 -11.53 23.17 -22.12
C VAL A 13 -11.14 22.51 -23.45
N GLY A 14 -10.66 21.26 -23.43
CA GLY A 14 -10.32 20.52 -24.64
C GLY A 14 -11.55 20.27 -25.55
N LEU A 15 -12.66 19.81 -24.97
CA LEU A 15 -13.91 19.59 -25.72
C LEU A 15 -14.50 20.90 -26.25
N LEU A 16 -14.53 21.96 -25.44
CA LEU A 16 -15.03 23.27 -25.86
C LEU A 16 -14.16 23.84 -26.98
N GLY A 17 -12.84 23.86 -26.80
CA GLY A 17 -11.88 24.37 -27.79
C GLY A 17 -11.94 23.60 -29.10
N GLY A 18 -11.93 22.27 -29.05
CA GLY A 18 -12.06 21.43 -30.25
C GLY A 18 -13.38 21.64 -30.98
N SER A 19 -14.49 21.76 -30.23
CA SER A 19 -15.82 22.03 -30.81
C SER A 19 -15.85 23.39 -31.51
N LEU A 20 -15.25 24.43 -30.91
CA LEU A 20 -15.16 25.75 -31.54
C LEU A 20 -14.33 25.73 -32.83
N VAL A 21 -13.21 24.99 -32.89
CA VAL A 21 -12.44 24.84 -34.14
C VAL A 21 -13.26 24.15 -35.23
N VAL A 22 -13.97 23.07 -34.88
CA VAL A 22 -14.83 22.36 -35.84
C VAL A 22 -15.98 23.23 -36.33
N LEU A 23 -16.65 23.96 -35.43
CA LEU A 23 -17.72 24.90 -35.80
C LEU A 23 -17.18 26.02 -36.68
N ASN A 24 -16.02 26.59 -36.35
CA ASN A 24 -15.36 27.59 -37.17
C ASN A 24 -15.06 27.06 -38.59
N ARG A 25 -14.67 25.78 -38.70
CA ARG A 25 -14.42 25.12 -39.98
C ARG A 25 -15.71 24.88 -40.80
N LEU A 26 -16.81 24.51 -40.15
CA LEU A 26 -18.09 24.22 -40.81
C LEU A 26 -18.84 25.48 -41.24
N LEU A 27 -18.71 26.57 -40.48
CA LEU A 27 -19.39 27.85 -40.73
C LEU A 27 -18.55 28.81 -41.59
N GLY A 28 -17.24 28.55 -41.74
CA GLY A 28 -16.31 29.35 -42.52
C GLY A 28 -16.46 29.20 -44.05
N THR A 29 -15.96 30.18 -44.80
CA THR A 29 -16.00 30.18 -46.27
C THR A 29 -15.06 29.11 -46.88
N ALA A 30 -15.39 28.61 -48.07
CA ALA A 30 -14.66 27.50 -48.71
C ALA A 30 -13.19 27.81 -49.08
N ASN A 31 -12.80 29.09 -49.17
CA ASN A 31 -11.44 29.54 -49.46
C ASN A 31 -10.73 29.99 -48.17
N LEU A 32 -10.13 29.04 -47.46
CA LEU A 32 -9.34 29.32 -46.27
C LEU A 32 -7.88 29.59 -46.65
N ALA A 33 -7.27 30.57 -45.99
CA ALA A 33 -5.84 30.81 -46.11
C ALA A 33 -5.05 29.57 -45.63
N PRO A 34 -3.90 29.24 -46.24
CA PRO A 34 -3.06 28.13 -45.80
C PRO A 34 -2.65 28.22 -44.33
N GLU A 35 -2.45 29.43 -43.82
CA GLU A 35 -2.12 29.71 -42.42
C GLU A 35 -3.26 29.31 -41.46
N GLN A 36 -4.51 29.59 -41.86
CA GLN A 36 -5.69 29.24 -41.08
C GLN A 36 -5.83 27.72 -40.94
N THR A 37 -5.59 26.97 -42.01
CA THR A 37 -5.65 25.51 -41.97
C THR A 37 -4.58 24.90 -41.04
N ARG A 38 -3.38 25.50 -40.97
CA ARG A 38 -2.32 25.08 -40.03
C ARG A 38 -2.72 25.37 -38.58
N SER A 39 -3.33 26.53 -38.33
CA SER A 39 -3.82 26.91 -37.00
C SER A 39 -4.94 25.97 -36.53
N ASP A 40 -5.92 25.67 -37.39
CA ASP A 40 -7.02 24.74 -37.08
C ASP A 40 -6.47 23.35 -36.70
N ALA A 41 -5.50 22.83 -37.45
CA ALA A 41 -4.88 21.54 -37.17
C ALA A 41 -4.16 21.52 -35.81
N LEU A 42 -3.44 22.59 -35.48
CA LEU A 42 -2.74 22.72 -34.20
C LEU A 42 -3.73 22.89 -33.03
N GLY A 43 -4.82 23.63 -33.24
CA GLY A 43 -5.90 23.79 -32.27
C GLY A 43 -6.63 22.48 -31.97
N LEU A 44 -6.90 21.67 -33.00
CA LEU A 44 -7.50 20.35 -32.83
C LEU A 44 -6.55 19.38 -32.10
N ALA A 45 -5.26 19.42 -32.42
CA ALA A 45 -4.24 18.63 -31.72
C ALA A 45 -4.15 19.01 -30.24
N MET A 46 -4.15 20.32 -29.92
CA MET A 46 -4.13 20.82 -28.55
C MET A 46 -5.39 20.43 -27.78
N ALA A 47 -6.57 20.49 -28.40
CA ALA A 47 -7.83 20.02 -27.82
C ALA A 47 -7.77 18.52 -27.48
N ALA A 48 -7.24 17.68 -28.38
CA ALA A 48 -7.07 16.25 -28.15
C ALA A 48 -6.10 15.97 -26.98
N VAL A 49 -4.98 16.68 -26.91
CA VAL A 49 -4.01 16.56 -25.79
C VAL A 49 -4.65 16.94 -24.47
N LEU A 50 -5.43 18.03 -24.40
CA LEU A 50 -6.13 18.45 -23.19
C LEU A 50 -7.14 17.40 -22.70
N VAL A 51 -7.88 16.77 -23.62
CA VAL A 51 -8.78 15.66 -23.29
C VAL A 51 -8.00 14.47 -22.73
N LEU A 52 -6.89 14.07 -23.38
CA LEU A 52 -6.04 12.97 -22.91
C LEU A 52 -5.47 13.24 -21.51
N VAL A 53 -4.94 14.44 -21.27
CA VAL A 53 -4.42 14.83 -19.94
C VAL A 53 -5.51 14.75 -18.88
N GLY A 54 -6.71 15.22 -19.18
CA GLY A 54 -7.84 15.13 -18.27
C GLY A 54 -8.27 13.68 -17.99
N LEU A 55 -8.25 12.81 -19.00
CA LEU A 55 -8.52 11.38 -18.82
C LEU A 55 -7.43 10.70 -17.97
N PHE A 56 -6.16 11.03 -18.17
CA PHE A 56 -5.07 10.56 -17.29
C PHE A 56 -5.29 11.01 -15.85
N TRP A 57 -5.68 12.27 -15.64
CA TRP A 57 -6.00 12.77 -14.30
C TRP A 57 -7.15 11.99 -13.66
N GLN A 58 -8.10 11.48 -14.45
CA GLN A 58 -9.24 10.69 -13.96
C GLN A 58 -8.87 9.27 -13.49
N GLN A 59 -7.84 8.65 -14.06
CA GLN A 59 -7.48 7.25 -13.76
C GLN A 59 -6.76 7.03 -12.42
N VAL A 60 -6.31 8.10 -11.74
CA VAL A 60 -5.33 7.99 -10.62
C VAL A 60 -5.95 7.85 -9.21
N GLN A 61 -7.25 7.56 -9.05
CA GLN A 61 -7.81 7.32 -7.71
C GLN A 61 -8.20 5.85 -7.53
N PRO A 62 -7.29 5.01 -6.99
CA PRO A 62 -7.67 3.66 -6.58
C PRO A 62 -8.73 3.76 -5.49
N VAL A 63 -9.85 3.07 -5.69
CA VAL A 63 -10.87 2.92 -4.64
C VAL A 63 -10.18 2.24 -3.45
N PRO A 64 -10.12 2.88 -2.27
CA PRO A 64 -9.50 2.26 -1.12
C PRO A 64 -10.28 0.99 -0.77
N PRO A 65 -9.59 -0.13 -0.51
CA PRO A 65 -10.26 -1.36 -0.12
C PRO A 65 -10.99 -1.15 1.21
N GLU A 66 -12.15 -1.78 1.35
CA GLU A 66 -12.99 -1.66 2.54
C GLU A 66 -12.26 -2.24 3.77
N GLU A 67 -12.04 -1.41 4.79
CA GLU A 67 -11.43 -1.83 6.05
C GLU A 67 -12.49 -2.45 6.97
N VAL A 68 -12.21 -3.66 7.46
CA VAL A 68 -13.04 -4.30 8.48
C VAL A 68 -12.64 -3.83 9.87
N GLN A 69 -13.56 -3.81 10.82
CA GLN A 69 -13.19 -3.66 12.23
C GLN A 69 -12.58 -4.97 12.72
N LEU A 70 -11.29 -4.95 13.06
CA LEU A 70 -10.61 -6.14 13.55
C LEU A 70 -11.20 -6.60 14.88
N VAL A 71 -11.36 -7.91 15.02
CA VAL A 71 -11.78 -8.54 16.28
C VAL A 71 -10.57 -8.64 17.20
N GLY A 72 -10.74 -8.27 18.47
CA GLY A 72 -9.69 -8.29 19.48
C GLY A 72 -9.59 -7.00 20.29
N GLN A 73 -8.49 -6.85 21.02
CA GLN A 73 -8.19 -5.67 21.82
C GLN A 73 -6.83 -5.07 21.41
N PRO A 74 -6.63 -3.76 21.64
CA PRO A 74 -5.31 -3.15 21.50
C PRO A 74 -4.31 -3.79 22.48
N VAL A 75 -3.17 -4.22 21.96
CA VAL A 75 -2.05 -4.82 22.69
C VAL A 75 -0.78 -4.03 22.37
N ASP A 76 0.08 -3.89 23.36
CA ASP A 76 1.42 -3.31 23.25
C ASP A 76 2.35 -4.05 24.22
N GLU A 77 2.74 -5.25 23.82
CA GLU A 77 3.58 -6.17 24.58
C GLU A 77 4.98 -6.23 23.96
N ARG A 78 6.00 -6.26 24.80
CA ARG A 78 7.41 -6.36 24.42
C ARG A 78 8.11 -7.35 25.34
N SER A 79 9.07 -8.11 24.80
CA SER A 79 9.89 -9.00 25.61
C SER A 79 10.95 -8.21 26.39
N GLU A 80 11.01 -8.44 27.70
CA GLU A 80 12.09 -7.94 28.56
C GLU A 80 13.46 -8.55 28.18
N ARG A 81 13.48 -9.74 27.59
CA ARG A 81 14.74 -10.40 27.16
C ARG A 81 15.41 -9.68 25.99
N LEU A 82 14.64 -8.88 25.25
CA LEU A 82 15.10 -8.11 24.09
C LEU A 82 15.09 -6.61 24.39
N ALA A 83 15.18 -6.21 25.67
CA ALA A 83 15.21 -4.81 26.09
C ALA A 83 16.34 -4.01 25.42
N TYR A 84 17.46 -4.66 25.07
CA TYR A 84 18.56 -4.02 24.34
C TYR A 84 18.15 -3.46 22.96
N ALA A 85 17.10 -4.01 22.34
CA ALA A 85 16.59 -3.59 21.03
C ALA A 85 15.29 -2.79 21.13
N GLU A 86 14.88 -2.38 22.34
CA GLU A 86 13.59 -1.72 22.58
C GLU A 86 13.41 -0.46 21.71
N ALA A 87 14.45 0.37 21.58
CA ALA A 87 14.39 1.56 20.74
C ALA A 87 14.08 1.25 19.27
N ALA A 88 14.65 0.16 18.73
CA ALA A 88 14.41 -0.26 17.36
C ALA A 88 12.99 -0.84 17.18
N LEU A 89 12.54 -1.66 18.14
CA LEU A 89 11.18 -2.20 18.15
C LEU A 89 10.13 -1.08 18.22
N MET A 90 10.32 -0.10 19.09
CA MET A 90 9.44 1.06 19.23
C MET A 90 9.42 1.93 17.98
N LEU A 91 10.57 2.13 17.34
CA LEU A 91 10.66 2.86 16.07
C LEU A 91 9.82 2.16 14.99
N ILE A 92 9.98 0.85 14.82
CA ILE A 92 9.26 0.08 13.80
C ILE A 92 7.76 0.04 14.09
N ARG A 93 7.38 -0.16 15.35
CA ARG A 93 5.99 -0.06 15.79
C ARG A 93 5.36 1.26 15.35
N ARG A 94 6.02 2.38 15.68
CA ARG A 94 5.55 3.72 15.33
C ARG A 94 5.42 3.87 13.81
N LEU A 95 6.49 3.57 13.08
CA LEU A 95 6.54 3.72 11.63
C LEU A 95 5.47 2.89 10.92
N LEU A 96 5.27 1.64 11.32
CA LEU A 96 4.30 0.77 10.66
C LEU A 96 2.87 1.07 11.10
N LEU A 97 2.57 1.17 12.40
CA LEU A 97 1.19 1.33 12.86
C LEU A 97 0.64 2.75 12.66
N GLU A 98 1.48 3.79 12.65
CA GLU A 98 1.03 5.18 12.51
C GLU A 98 1.16 5.73 11.08
N HIS A 99 2.04 5.16 10.25
CA HIS A 99 2.29 5.66 8.89
C HIS A 99 1.98 4.66 7.77
N THR A 100 1.37 3.51 8.09
CA THR A 100 0.84 2.57 7.08
C THR A 100 -0.58 2.12 7.43
N ARG A 101 -1.13 1.25 6.58
CA ARG A 101 -2.37 0.51 6.84
C ARG A 101 -2.20 -0.70 7.76
N ALA A 102 -1.04 -0.86 8.39
CA ALA A 102 -0.85 -1.88 9.40
C ALA A 102 -1.76 -1.61 10.61
N ARG A 103 -2.31 -2.69 11.15
CA ARG A 103 -3.12 -2.70 12.37
C ARG A 103 -2.65 -3.75 13.36
N VAL A 104 -1.79 -4.65 12.91
CA VAL A 104 -1.23 -5.75 13.69
C VAL A 104 0.25 -5.86 13.34
N LEU A 105 1.07 -5.97 14.38
CA LEU A 105 2.51 -6.10 14.26
C LEU A 105 2.98 -7.19 15.23
N LEU A 106 3.64 -8.22 14.70
CA LEU A 106 4.24 -9.27 15.52
C LEU A 106 5.68 -9.45 15.09
N VAL A 107 6.61 -9.32 16.03
CA VAL A 107 8.03 -9.62 15.83
C VAL A 107 8.36 -10.88 16.60
N TRP A 108 8.90 -11.88 15.90
CA TRP A 108 9.42 -13.09 16.50
C TRP A 108 10.90 -13.26 16.15
N TRP A 109 11.72 -13.60 17.15
CA TRP A 109 13.16 -13.70 17.03
C TRP A 109 13.70 -14.82 17.92
N GLN A 110 14.46 -15.76 17.34
CA GLN A 110 15.16 -16.85 18.04
C GLN A 110 14.32 -17.61 19.09
N GLY A 111 13.09 -18.01 18.73
CA GLY A 111 12.22 -18.75 19.64
C GLY A 111 11.33 -17.90 20.53
N GLU A 112 11.48 -16.57 20.51
CA GLU A 112 10.77 -15.65 21.39
C GLU A 112 9.97 -14.60 20.64
N THR A 113 8.77 -14.28 21.14
CA THR A 113 7.99 -13.16 20.63
C THR A 113 8.55 -11.85 21.21
N ALA A 114 9.25 -11.11 20.38
CA ALA A 114 9.90 -9.86 20.77
C ALA A 114 8.90 -8.72 20.99
N MET A 115 7.86 -8.66 20.16
CA MET A 115 6.83 -7.61 20.25
C MET A 115 5.51 -8.09 19.67
N ARG A 116 4.40 -7.67 20.31
CA ARG A 116 3.04 -7.70 19.78
C ARG A 116 2.44 -6.31 19.96
N ALA A 117 2.12 -5.65 18.86
CA ALA A 117 1.53 -4.32 18.89
C ALA A 117 0.37 -4.18 17.90
N GLY A 118 -0.70 -3.50 18.31
CA GLY A 118 -1.92 -3.36 17.51
C GLY A 118 -3.06 -4.23 18.01
N VAL A 119 -3.94 -4.72 17.14
CA VAL A 119 -5.13 -5.49 17.56
C VAL A 119 -4.84 -6.99 17.61
N PHE A 120 -5.16 -7.66 18.73
CA PHE A 120 -5.02 -9.10 18.90
C PHE A 120 -6.20 -9.74 19.65
N GLU A 121 -6.50 -11.00 19.32
CA GLU A 121 -7.47 -11.83 20.03
C GLU A 121 -6.80 -12.59 21.17
N GLY A 122 -6.63 -11.92 22.32
CA GLY A 122 -6.12 -12.52 23.54
C GLY A 122 -4.65 -12.95 23.52
N PRO A 123 -4.17 -13.58 24.61
CA PRO A 123 -2.82 -14.10 24.70
C PRO A 123 -2.73 -15.44 23.95
N SER A 124 -2.27 -15.42 22.70
CA SER A 124 -1.93 -16.63 21.95
C SER A 124 -0.42 -16.66 21.72
N PRO A 125 0.28 -17.75 22.08
CA PRO A 125 1.68 -17.90 21.74
C PRO A 125 1.84 -17.94 20.22
N PHE A 126 2.89 -17.30 19.73
CA PHE A 126 3.25 -17.41 18.33
C PHE A 126 3.67 -18.85 18.00
N LYS A 127 3.16 -19.38 16.89
CA LYS A 127 3.52 -20.69 16.35
C LYS A 127 3.81 -20.54 14.86
N ALA A 128 5.04 -20.82 14.44
CA ALA A 128 5.38 -20.80 13.02
C ALA A 128 4.55 -21.86 12.28
N GLY A 129 3.82 -21.42 11.26
CA GLY A 129 3.14 -22.31 10.31
C GLY A 129 3.95 -22.47 9.02
N PRO A 130 3.47 -23.28 8.07
CA PRO A 130 4.19 -23.58 6.82
C PRO A 130 4.67 -22.35 6.03
N ILE A 131 3.90 -21.25 5.98
CA ILE A 131 4.34 -20.03 5.29
C ILE A 131 5.49 -19.36 6.03
N VAL A 132 5.38 -19.24 7.35
CA VAL A 132 6.42 -18.62 8.16
C VAL A 132 7.70 -19.47 8.16
N GLU A 133 7.56 -20.80 8.26
CA GLU A 133 8.68 -21.73 8.13
C GLU A 133 9.37 -21.61 6.76
N ARG A 134 8.58 -21.49 5.68
CA ARG A 134 9.13 -21.22 4.35
C ARG A 134 9.91 -19.90 4.32
N VAL A 135 9.34 -18.82 4.85
CA VAL A 135 9.99 -17.50 4.91
C VAL A 135 11.31 -17.57 5.68
N LEU A 136 11.32 -18.23 6.84
CA LEU A 136 12.52 -18.44 7.65
C LEU A 136 13.58 -19.27 6.91
N ARG A 137 13.15 -20.28 6.16
CA ARG A 137 14.05 -21.17 5.40
C ARG A 137 14.62 -20.51 4.14
N THR A 138 13.80 -19.79 3.38
CA THR A 138 14.20 -19.22 2.07
C THR A 138 14.71 -17.79 2.18
N GLY A 139 14.45 -17.10 3.30
CA GLY A 139 14.73 -15.67 3.44
C GLY A 139 13.95 -14.80 2.45
N GLN A 140 12.86 -15.32 1.87
CA GLN A 140 12.04 -14.60 0.91
C GLN A 140 10.74 -14.16 1.58
N PRO A 141 10.33 -12.89 1.45
CA PRO A 141 9.09 -12.42 2.01
C PRO A 141 7.88 -13.04 1.30
N VAL A 142 6.78 -13.16 2.04
CA VAL A 142 5.49 -13.61 1.49
C VAL A 142 4.44 -12.55 1.84
N TYR A 143 3.74 -12.06 0.82
CA TYR A 143 2.60 -11.17 1.00
C TYR A 143 1.29 -11.88 0.63
N LEU A 144 0.44 -12.10 1.64
CA LEU A 144 -0.92 -12.60 1.45
C LEU A 144 -1.87 -11.40 1.35
N VAL A 145 -2.22 -11.05 0.12
CA VAL A 145 -3.05 -9.88 -0.22
C VAL A 145 -4.51 -9.98 0.22
N ASP A 146 -5.05 -11.19 0.36
CA ASP A 146 -6.40 -11.45 0.86
C ASP A 146 -6.44 -12.81 1.56
N LEU A 147 -6.44 -12.78 2.89
CA LEU A 147 -6.46 -13.97 3.74
C LEU A 147 -7.77 -14.77 3.62
N ARG A 148 -8.87 -14.16 3.18
CA ARG A 148 -10.15 -14.89 3.00
C ARG A 148 -10.04 -15.92 1.86
N LEU A 149 -9.24 -15.60 0.86
CA LEU A 149 -8.94 -16.48 -0.28
C LEU A 149 -7.90 -17.56 0.08
N PHE A 150 -7.24 -17.44 1.23
CA PHE A 150 -6.19 -18.37 1.64
C PHE A 150 -6.75 -19.46 2.58
N PRO A 151 -6.87 -20.72 2.13
CA PRO A 151 -7.42 -21.80 2.95
C PRO A 151 -6.54 -22.13 4.17
N GLY A 152 -5.23 -21.89 4.06
CA GLY A 152 -4.26 -22.10 5.15
C GLY A 152 -4.23 -21.02 6.22
N ARG A 153 -5.15 -20.03 6.19
CA ARG A 153 -5.11 -18.86 7.10
C ARG A 153 -5.14 -19.22 8.59
N ILE A 154 -5.57 -20.44 8.93
CA ILE A 154 -5.57 -20.95 10.31
C ILE A 154 -4.17 -21.01 10.92
N GLU A 155 -3.11 -21.01 10.11
CA GLU A 155 -1.74 -20.90 10.61
C GLU A 155 -1.46 -19.56 11.32
N PHE A 156 -2.28 -18.54 11.06
CA PHE A 156 -2.21 -17.22 11.70
C PHE A 156 -3.20 -17.06 12.86
N ALA A 157 -3.65 -18.16 13.49
CA ALA A 157 -4.62 -18.11 14.59
C ALA A 157 -4.19 -17.27 15.82
N TYR A 158 -2.92 -16.88 15.91
CA TYR A 158 -2.41 -15.95 16.92
C TYR A 158 -2.59 -14.46 16.55
N LEU A 159 -3.11 -14.17 15.35
CA LEU A 159 -3.55 -12.85 14.88
C LEU A 159 -5.08 -12.77 14.92
N PRO A 160 -5.69 -11.59 14.74
CA PRO A 160 -7.15 -11.46 14.62
C PRO A 160 -7.74 -12.41 13.57
N SER A 161 -8.82 -13.09 13.93
CA SER A 161 -9.50 -14.10 13.12
C SER A 161 -10.06 -13.53 11.80
N ASN A 162 -10.37 -12.23 11.78
CA ASN A 162 -10.86 -11.50 10.61
C ASN A 162 -9.80 -10.61 9.94
N LEU A 163 -8.51 -10.85 10.18
CA LEU A 163 -7.43 -10.15 9.48
C LEU A 163 -7.55 -10.33 7.95
N GLN A 164 -7.36 -9.26 7.19
CA GLN A 164 -7.60 -9.28 5.73
C GLN A 164 -6.33 -9.49 4.92
N ALA A 165 -5.19 -8.98 5.36
CA ALA A 165 -3.92 -9.16 4.67
C ALA A 165 -2.77 -9.28 5.67
N VAL A 166 -1.72 -10.01 5.29
CA VAL A 166 -0.51 -10.15 6.12
C VAL A 166 0.75 -10.22 5.25
N VAL A 167 1.77 -9.46 5.65
CA VAL A 167 3.13 -9.55 5.12
C VAL A 167 3.97 -10.33 6.12
N CYS A 168 4.60 -11.39 5.65
CA CYS A 168 5.60 -12.16 6.38
C CYS A 168 6.98 -11.79 5.88
N GLN A 169 7.65 -10.88 6.60
CA GLN A 169 8.97 -10.37 6.25
C GLN A 169 10.06 -11.07 7.08
N PRO A 170 11.06 -11.71 6.47
CA PRO A 170 12.15 -12.34 7.20
C PRO A 170 13.02 -11.31 7.92
N LEU A 171 13.43 -11.63 9.15
CA LEU A 171 14.51 -10.97 9.88
C LEU A 171 15.73 -11.89 9.78
N GLY A 172 16.41 -11.82 8.63
CA GLY A 172 17.42 -12.80 8.25
C GLY A 172 16.88 -14.23 8.25
N ASN A 173 17.60 -15.16 8.89
CA ASN A 173 17.21 -16.56 9.06
C ASN A 173 16.80 -16.91 10.50
N ARG A 174 16.71 -15.91 11.39
CA ARG A 174 16.52 -16.10 12.84
C ARG A 174 15.22 -15.54 13.38
N GLY A 175 14.49 -14.79 12.55
CA GLY A 175 13.22 -14.22 12.97
C GLY A 175 12.32 -13.87 11.80
N VAL A 176 11.13 -13.43 12.15
CA VAL A 176 10.11 -12.97 11.20
C VAL A 176 9.39 -11.76 11.79
N LEU A 177 9.12 -10.80 10.92
CA LEU A 177 8.26 -9.65 11.14
C LEU A 177 6.94 -9.91 10.40
N LEU A 178 5.83 -9.96 11.15
CA LEU A 178 4.49 -10.04 10.59
C LEU A 178 3.82 -8.67 10.67
N VAL A 179 3.32 -8.20 9.53
CA VAL A 179 2.59 -6.93 9.41
C VAL A 179 1.21 -7.22 8.85
N GLY A 180 0.18 -7.07 9.68
CA GLY A 180 -1.21 -7.38 9.35
C GLY A 180 -2.04 -6.12 9.09
N SER A 181 -3.01 -6.21 8.18
CA SER A 181 -3.95 -5.13 7.85
C SER A 181 -5.41 -5.57 7.90
N ALA A 182 -6.27 -4.59 8.18
CA ALA A 182 -7.73 -4.70 8.22
C ALA A 182 -8.41 -4.59 6.85
N ALA A 183 -7.65 -4.38 5.77
CA ALA A 183 -8.15 -4.40 4.39
C ALA A 183 -7.31 -5.36 3.53
N PRO A 184 -7.89 -5.92 2.45
CA PRO A 184 -7.12 -6.66 1.46
C PRO A 184 -6.28 -5.69 0.61
N ARG A 185 -5.15 -6.15 0.06
CA ARG A 185 -4.26 -5.38 -0.84
C ARG A 185 -3.84 -4.02 -0.26
N SER A 186 -3.67 -3.96 1.05
CA SER A 186 -3.40 -2.71 1.78
C SER A 186 -2.04 -2.08 1.52
N PHE A 187 -1.05 -2.86 1.08
CA PHE A 187 0.33 -2.41 0.93
C PHE A 187 0.71 -2.31 -0.54
N SER A 188 1.19 -1.14 -0.95
CA SER A 188 1.79 -0.87 -2.25
C SER A 188 3.21 -1.47 -2.36
N GLU A 189 3.76 -1.58 -3.58
CA GLU A 189 5.14 -2.05 -3.78
C GLU A 189 6.17 -1.19 -3.03
N GLN A 190 5.94 0.13 -2.97
CA GLN A 190 6.80 1.04 -2.23
C GLN A 190 6.72 0.78 -0.71
N GLU A 191 5.54 0.54 -0.16
CA GLU A 191 5.37 0.16 1.25
C GLU A 191 5.99 -1.20 1.55
N LEU A 192 5.89 -2.18 0.64
CA LEU A 192 6.54 -3.48 0.80
C LEU A 192 8.08 -3.36 0.82
N ALA A 193 8.66 -2.58 -0.09
CA ALA A 193 10.10 -2.30 -0.10
C ALA A 193 10.54 -1.56 1.18
N TRP A 194 9.69 -0.67 1.71
CA TRP A 194 9.94 0.01 2.96
C TRP A 194 9.88 -0.94 4.17
N ILE A 195 8.88 -1.83 4.23
CA ILE A 195 8.79 -2.89 5.25
C ILE A 195 10.03 -3.78 5.23
N GLU A 196 10.51 -4.15 4.04
CA GLU A 196 11.75 -4.90 3.88
C GLU A 196 12.96 -4.15 4.44
N THR A 197 13.09 -2.86 4.12
CA THR A 197 14.19 -2.02 4.64
C THR A 197 14.14 -1.91 6.17
N LEU A 198 12.94 -1.74 6.74
CA LEU A 198 12.75 -1.70 8.20
C LEU A 198 13.06 -3.05 8.86
N ALA A 199 12.73 -4.16 8.21
CA ALA A 199 13.09 -5.50 8.68
C ALA A 199 14.60 -5.74 8.66
N GLN A 200 15.31 -5.28 7.62
CA GLN A 200 16.78 -5.35 7.58
C GLN A 200 17.40 -4.54 8.71
N PHE A 201 16.93 -3.30 8.93
CA PHE A 201 17.35 -2.48 10.06
C PHE A 201 17.09 -3.17 11.41
N LEU A 202 15.92 -3.78 11.59
CA LEU A 202 15.59 -4.51 12.82
C LEU A 202 16.51 -5.70 13.05
N ASP A 203 16.74 -6.50 12.00
CA ASP A 203 17.61 -7.67 12.02
C ASP A 203 19.02 -7.27 12.48
N GLU A 204 19.60 -6.21 11.92
CA GLU A 204 20.90 -5.69 12.35
C GLU A 204 20.93 -5.32 13.83
N ARG A 205 19.88 -4.64 14.32
CA ARG A 205 19.78 -4.22 15.73
C ARG A 205 19.58 -5.39 16.69
N LEU A 206 18.82 -6.40 16.28
CA LEU A 206 18.63 -7.64 17.05
C LEU A 206 19.90 -8.50 17.08
N ARG A 207 20.75 -8.42 16.05
CA ARG A 207 22.03 -9.12 16.00
C ARG A 207 23.14 -8.42 16.76
N ALA A 208 23.19 -7.11 16.75
CA ALA A 208 24.30 -6.33 17.32
C ALA A 208 24.46 -6.48 18.85
N ALA A 209 23.54 -7.17 19.52
CA ALA A 209 23.48 -7.30 20.97
C ALA A 209 23.37 -8.76 21.47
N GLY A 210 23.61 -9.74 20.60
CA GLY A 210 23.77 -11.16 20.94
C GLY A 210 25.03 -11.73 20.31
#